data_AF-A0A5Q6PCV1-F1
#
_entry.id   AF-A0A5Q6PCV1-F1
#
_cell.length_a   1.000
_cell.length_b   1.000
_cell.length_c   1.000
_cell.angle_alpha   90.00
_cell.angle_beta   90.00
_cell.angle_gamma   90.00
#
_symmetry.space_group_name_H-M   'P 1'
#
loop_
_entity.id
_entity.type
_entity.pdbx_description
1 polymer ?
#
loop_
_entity_poly.entity_id
_entity_poly.type
_entity_poly.pdbx_seq_one_letter_code
_entity_poly.pdbx_strand_id
1 'polypeptide(L)'
;MPLGSRAVINAKILSEFLKTSQCSEIVELATAIDKERERFLDAAKIPKSEESAIYWKMHKFVADLSTDMDFYVKDIDSGEFCTNLVLEWVGDTRDSVINQAKDYLLNPDNYIGCENRIGYFIRDYVHVGISDILDNDKNFWGTGGNWEVEFQYEIPDAIPPEPKNHKPLTNFFGRKIDLLTEDELIELGFVTDKD
;
A
#
# COMPACT_ATOMS: atom_id res chain seq x y z
N MET A 1 5.00 -15.45 -31.83
CA MET A 1 5.43 -15.34 -30.42
C MET A 1 5.12 -13.92 -29.98
N PRO A 2 4.21 -13.71 -29.01
CA PRO A 2 4.02 -12.37 -28.47
C PRO A 2 5.28 -11.99 -27.69
N LEU A 3 5.77 -10.78 -27.90
CA LEU A 3 6.86 -10.19 -27.13
C LEU A 3 6.42 -10.18 -25.66
N GLY A 4 7.09 -11.01 -24.86
CA GLY A 4 6.79 -11.17 -23.45
C GLY A 4 6.83 -9.84 -22.72
N SER A 5 5.90 -9.67 -21.79
CA SER A 5 6.00 -8.71 -20.71
C SER A 5 7.45 -8.69 -20.22
N ARG A 6 8.14 -7.55 -20.35
CA ARG A 6 9.40 -7.34 -19.64
C ARG A 6 9.08 -7.56 -18.18
N ALA A 7 9.57 -8.66 -17.60
CA ALA A 7 9.49 -8.87 -16.18
C ALA A 7 10.13 -7.64 -15.52
N VAL A 8 9.30 -6.80 -14.88
CA VAL A 8 9.81 -5.77 -13.98
C VAL A 8 10.38 -6.56 -12.81
N ILE A 9 11.70 -6.79 -12.84
CA ILE A 9 12.38 -7.47 -11.76
C ILE A 9 12.39 -6.51 -10.57
N ASN A 10 11.41 -6.67 -9.67
CA ASN A 10 11.39 -5.97 -8.39
C ASN A 10 12.61 -6.42 -7.56
N ALA A 11 13.26 -5.47 -6.86
CA ALA A 11 14.39 -5.74 -5.98
C ALA A 11 14.16 -6.90 -4.99
N LYS A 12 12.92 -7.09 -4.50
CA LYS A 12 12.50 -8.26 -3.69
C LYS A 12 12.65 -9.58 -4.43
N ILE A 13 12.12 -9.67 -5.64
CA ILE A 13 12.18 -10.90 -6.45
C ILE A 13 13.64 -11.20 -6.82
N LEU A 14 14.42 -10.17 -7.13
CA LEU A 14 15.84 -10.32 -7.43
C LEU A 14 16.62 -10.84 -6.21
N SER A 15 16.44 -10.24 -5.04
CA SER A 15 17.15 -10.65 -3.84
C SER A 15 16.75 -12.07 -3.41
N GLU A 16 15.47 -12.41 -3.44
CA GLU A 16 14.97 -13.77 -3.16
C GLU A 16 15.58 -14.80 -4.11
N PHE A 17 15.62 -14.51 -5.41
CA PHE A 17 16.26 -15.39 -6.40
C PHE A 17 17.75 -15.57 -6.11
N LEU A 18 18.49 -14.47 -5.89
CA LEU A 18 19.93 -14.51 -5.64
C LEU A 18 20.28 -15.23 -4.33
N LYS A 19 19.42 -15.14 -3.30
CA LYS A 19 19.57 -15.87 -2.02
C LYS A 19 19.54 -17.39 -2.18
N THR A 20 18.98 -17.93 -3.26
CA THR A 20 18.99 -19.38 -3.54
C THR A 20 20.32 -19.89 -4.11
N SER A 21 21.25 -18.99 -4.43
CA SER A 21 22.55 -19.34 -4.99
C SER A 21 23.43 -20.09 -3.98
N GLN A 22 24.25 -21.01 -4.48
CA GLN A 22 25.27 -21.71 -3.69
C GLN A 22 26.57 -20.89 -3.56
N CYS A 23 26.67 -19.73 -4.21
CA CYS A 23 27.83 -18.84 -4.15
C CYS A 23 27.62 -17.75 -3.08
N SER A 24 28.54 -17.71 -2.12
CA SER A 24 28.53 -16.77 -0.98
C SER A 24 28.42 -15.31 -1.41
N GLU A 25 29.18 -14.91 -2.43
CA GLU A 25 29.24 -13.54 -2.93
C GLU A 25 27.90 -13.10 -3.55
N ILE A 26 27.17 -14.04 -4.16
CA ILE A 26 25.84 -13.77 -4.71
C ILE A 26 24.81 -13.61 -3.57
N VAL A 27 24.91 -14.41 -2.52
CA VAL A 27 24.03 -14.30 -1.34
C VAL A 27 24.30 -12.99 -0.57
N GLU A 28 25.56 -12.56 -0.48
CA GLU A 28 25.93 -11.27 0.10
C GLU A 28 25.36 -10.09 -0.70
N LEU A 29 25.48 -10.13 -2.04
CA LEU A 29 24.85 -9.14 -2.90
C LEU A 29 23.33 -9.08 -2.69
N ALA A 30 22.67 -10.23 -2.62
CA ALA A 30 21.23 -10.31 -2.36
C ALA A 30 20.83 -9.67 -1.03
N THR A 31 21.63 -9.91 0.01
CA THR A 31 21.43 -9.34 1.34
C THR A 31 21.62 -7.82 1.33
N ALA A 32 22.60 -7.32 0.58
CA ALA A 32 22.81 -5.88 0.41
C ALA A 32 21.64 -5.21 -0.33
N ILE A 33 21.10 -5.86 -1.37
CA ILE A 33 19.92 -5.39 -2.11
C ILE A 33 18.70 -5.27 -1.19
N ASP A 34 18.43 -6.30 -0.37
CA ASP A 34 17.31 -6.27 0.57
C ASP A 34 17.44 -5.17 1.61
N LYS A 35 18.64 -5.00 2.19
CA LYS A 35 18.90 -3.96 3.18
C LYS A 35 18.68 -2.57 2.59
N GLU A 36 19.12 -2.33 1.36
CA GLU A 36 18.93 -1.05 0.68
C GLU A 36 17.45 -0.80 0.32
N ARG A 37 16.73 -1.86 -0.07
CA ARG A 37 15.27 -1.81 -0.29
C ARG A 37 14.54 -1.41 0.99
N GLU A 38 14.84 -2.05 2.11
CA GLU A 38 14.25 -1.73 3.43
C GLU A 38 14.57 -0.29 3.84
N ARG A 39 15.83 0.14 3.69
CA ARG A 39 16.26 1.52 3.94
C ARG A 39 15.43 2.51 3.12
N PHE A 40 15.22 2.24 1.83
CA PHE A 40 14.44 3.11 0.95
C PHE A 40 12.95 3.17 1.37
N LEU A 41 12.34 2.02 1.69
CA LEU A 41 10.95 1.97 2.15
C LEU A 41 10.73 2.72 3.46
N ASP A 42 11.66 2.59 4.41
CA ASP A 42 11.58 3.33 5.68
C ASP A 42 11.85 4.82 5.49
N ALA A 43 12.81 5.18 4.64
CA ALA A 43 13.06 6.57 4.29
C ALA A 43 11.86 7.22 3.57
N ALA A 44 11.17 6.50 2.68
CA ALA A 44 10.00 7.01 1.96
C ALA A 44 8.84 7.41 2.89
N LYS A 45 8.73 6.76 4.06
CA LYS A 45 7.75 7.10 5.12
C LYS A 45 8.08 8.39 5.86
N ILE A 46 9.33 8.88 5.78
CA ILE A 46 9.75 10.12 6.45
C ILE A 46 9.30 11.31 5.59
N PRO A 47 8.40 12.18 6.10
CA PRO A 47 7.97 13.35 5.36
C PRO A 47 9.19 14.27 5.13
N LYS A 48 9.58 14.48 3.86
CA LYS A 48 10.71 15.29 3.34
C LYS A 48 12.04 14.59 3.03
N SER A 49 12.14 13.25 3.08
CA SER A 49 13.31 12.58 2.50
C SER A 49 13.31 12.66 0.97
N GLU A 50 14.48 12.52 0.33
CA GLU A 50 14.57 12.43 -1.14
C GLU A 50 13.82 11.20 -1.66
N GLU A 51 13.88 10.09 -0.91
CA GLU A 51 13.16 8.85 -1.18
C GLU A 51 11.63 9.03 -1.11
N SER A 52 11.13 9.84 -0.16
CA SER A 52 9.71 10.18 -0.09
C SER A 52 9.27 10.93 -1.35
N ALA A 53 10.06 11.89 -1.82
CA ALA A 53 9.77 12.63 -3.05
C ALA A 53 9.75 11.74 -4.32
N ILE A 54 10.46 10.61 -4.31
CA ILE A 54 10.39 9.61 -5.37
C ILE A 54 9.09 8.80 -5.22
N TYR A 55 8.77 8.34 -4.01
CA TYR A 55 7.56 7.54 -3.73
C TYR A 55 6.25 8.26 -4.12
N TRP A 56 6.12 9.56 -3.85
CA TRP A 56 4.91 10.31 -4.23
C TRP A 56 4.71 10.48 -5.74
N LYS A 57 5.80 10.40 -6.53
CA LYS A 57 5.75 10.44 -8.00
C LYS A 57 5.35 9.13 -8.65
N MET A 58 5.06 8.10 -7.85
CA MET A 58 4.64 6.79 -8.34
C MET A 58 3.12 6.69 -8.35
N HIS A 59 2.59 5.92 -9.30
CA HIS A 59 1.20 5.52 -9.28
C HIS A 59 0.98 4.52 -8.14
N LYS A 60 -0.18 4.59 -7.49
CA LYS A 60 -0.51 3.69 -6.38
C LYS A 60 -1.91 3.14 -6.50
N PHE A 61 -2.08 1.88 -6.15
CA PHE A 61 -3.38 1.23 -6.03
C PHE A 61 -3.47 0.65 -4.62
N VAL A 62 -4.50 1.04 -3.90
CA VAL A 62 -4.75 0.61 -2.51
C VAL A 62 -6.06 -0.16 -2.48
N ALA A 63 -6.05 -1.32 -1.84
CA ALA A 63 -7.23 -2.12 -1.56
C ALA A 63 -7.38 -2.31 -0.04
N ASP A 64 -8.43 -1.76 0.54
CA ASP A 64 -8.84 -2.01 1.92
C ASP A 64 -9.96 -3.04 1.91
N LEU A 65 -9.71 -4.21 2.51
CA LEU A 65 -10.60 -5.36 2.52
C LEU A 65 -10.90 -5.73 3.97
N SER A 66 -12.18 -5.69 4.33
CA SER A 66 -12.66 -5.99 5.68
C SER A 66 -13.80 -7.02 5.62
N THR A 67 -13.66 -8.10 6.38
CA THR A 67 -14.59 -9.24 6.36
C THR A 67 -14.85 -9.82 7.74
N ASP A 68 -15.87 -10.68 7.85
CA ASP A 68 -16.13 -11.45 9.07
C ASP A 68 -15.13 -12.62 9.28
N MET A 69 -15.28 -13.33 10.39
CA MET A 69 -14.36 -14.40 10.80
C MET A 69 -14.40 -15.67 9.94
N ASP A 70 -15.32 -15.77 8.97
CA ASP A 70 -15.46 -16.95 8.12
C ASP A 70 -14.92 -16.71 6.69
N PHE A 71 -14.30 -15.54 6.47
CA PHE A 71 -13.65 -15.17 5.22
C PHE A 71 -12.31 -14.49 5.53
N TYR A 72 -11.25 -14.94 4.85
CA TYR A 72 -9.93 -14.37 5.04
C TYR A 72 -9.26 -14.09 3.70
N VAL A 73 -8.44 -13.06 3.70
CA VAL A 73 -7.57 -12.64 2.60
C VAL A 73 -6.12 -12.87 3.02
N LYS A 74 -5.31 -13.39 2.11
CA LYS A 74 -3.88 -13.57 2.35
C LYS A 74 -3.18 -12.20 2.38
N ASP A 75 -2.22 -12.04 3.29
CA ASP A 75 -1.30 -10.90 3.31
C ASP A 75 -0.10 -11.21 2.39
N ILE A 76 0.25 -10.25 1.54
CA ILE A 76 1.35 -10.36 0.57
C ILE A 76 2.70 -10.46 1.27
N ASP A 77 2.87 -9.76 2.40
CA ASP A 77 4.16 -9.62 3.07
C ASP A 77 4.42 -10.73 4.10
N SER A 78 3.39 -11.15 4.83
CA SER A 78 3.52 -12.24 5.82
C SER A 78 3.13 -13.61 5.26
N GLY A 79 2.27 -13.65 4.24
CA GLY A 79 1.69 -14.90 3.73
C GLY A 79 0.61 -15.50 4.62
N GLU A 80 0.26 -14.85 5.73
CA GLU A 80 -0.79 -15.26 6.65
C GLU A 80 -2.19 -14.84 6.16
N PHE A 81 -3.24 -15.45 6.70
CA PHE A 81 -4.63 -15.12 6.35
C PHE A 81 -5.24 -14.20 7.41
N CYS A 82 -5.81 -13.08 6.96
CA CYS A 82 -6.34 -12.01 7.81
C CYS A 82 -7.77 -11.62 7.37
N THR A 83 -8.60 -11.15 8.31
CA THR A 83 -9.96 -10.66 8.03
C THR A 83 -9.99 -9.18 7.64
N ASN A 84 -9.01 -8.40 8.11
CA ASN A 84 -8.87 -6.97 7.82
C ASN A 84 -7.48 -6.74 7.26
N LEU A 85 -7.40 -6.20 6.05
CA LEU A 85 -6.14 -6.08 5.34
C LEU A 85 -6.15 -4.88 4.40
N VAL A 86 -5.08 -4.08 4.47
CA VAL A 86 -4.81 -3.00 3.52
C VAL A 86 -3.63 -3.43 2.65
N LEU A 87 -3.87 -3.55 1.35
CA LEU A 87 -2.87 -3.91 0.35
C LEU A 87 -2.55 -2.69 -0.52
N GLU A 88 -1.26 -2.44 -0.74
CA GLU A 88 -0.79 -1.33 -1.58
C GLU A 88 0.18 -1.83 -2.66
N TRP A 89 -0.06 -1.40 -3.89
CA TRP A 89 0.87 -1.58 -5.01
C TRP A 89 1.32 -0.22 -5.53
N VAL A 90 2.60 -0.10 -5.85
CA VAL A 90 3.25 1.16 -6.27
C VAL A 90 4.10 0.93 -7.51
N GLY A 91 4.11 1.87 -8.46
CA GLY A 91 4.86 1.69 -9.72
C GLY A 91 4.88 2.91 -10.65
N ASP A 92 5.75 2.85 -11.66
CA ASP A 92 5.99 3.98 -12.59
C ASP A 92 4.83 4.24 -13.57
N THR A 93 3.93 3.26 -13.74
CA THR A 93 2.81 3.38 -14.69
C THR A 93 1.53 2.82 -14.08
N ARG A 94 0.40 3.47 -14.38
CA ARG A 94 -0.95 3.00 -14.06
C ARG A 94 -1.15 1.52 -14.36
N ASP A 95 -0.86 1.12 -15.60
CA ASP A 95 -1.12 -0.23 -16.08
C ASP A 95 -0.30 -1.27 -15.32
N SER A 96 0.98 -0.99 -15.02
CA SER A 96 1.80 -1.91 -14.23
C SER A 96 1.22 -2.15 -12.85
N VAL A 97 0.80 -1.08 -12.17
CA VAL A 97 0.28 -1.15 -10.80
C VAL A 97 -1.05 -1.87 -10.76
N ILE A 98 -1.99 -1.50 -11.64
CA ILE A 98 -3.30 -2.13 -11.68
C ILE A 98 -3.21 -3.60 -12.08
N ASN A 99 -2.33 -3.97 -13.03
CA ASN A 99 -2.16 -5.38 -13.40
C ASN A 99 -1.61 -6.22 -12.25
N GLN A 100 -0.63 -5.71 -11.48
CA GLN A 100 -0.12 -6.43 -10.30
C GLN A 100 -1.20 -6.61 -9.23
N ALA A 101 -1.97 -5.55 -8.94
CA ALA A 101 -3.09 -5.63 -8.02
C ALA A 101 -4.15 -6.64 -8.50
N LYS A 102 -4.49 -6.61 -9.79
CA LYS A 102 -5.47 -7.51 -10.42
C LYS A 102 -5.05 -8.97 -10.37
N ASP A 103 -3.79 -9.27 -10.70
CA ASP A 103 -3.28 -10.64 -10.68
C ASP A 103 -3.37 -11.27 -9.28
N TYR A 104 -3.16 -10.45 -8.24
CA TYR A 104 -3.32 -10.86 -6.86
C TYR A 104 -4.79 -11.00 -6.45
N LEU A 105 -5.58 -9.93 -6.62
CA LEU A 105 -6.96 -9.83 -6.13
C LEU A 105 -7.94 -10.74 -6.88
N LEU A 106 -7.65 -11.13 -8.12
CA LEU A 106 -8.48 -12.08 -8.85
C LEU A 106 -8.07 -13.54 -8.66
N ASN A 107 -6.98 -13.82 -7.94
CA ASN A 107 -6.54 -15.18 -7.69
C ASN A 107 -7.32 -15.81 -6.51
N PRO A 108 -8.12 -16.86 -6.74
CA PRO A 108 -8.88 -17.54 -5.68
C PRO A 108 -8.02 -18.08 -4.55
N ASP A 109 -6.76 -18.45 -4.80
CA ASP A 109 -5.86 -19.02 -3.79
C ASP A 109 -5.45 -18.01 -2.70
N ASN A 110 -5.69 -16.72 -2.93
CA ASN A 110 -5.48 -15.67 -1.93
C ASN A 110 -6.67 -15.50 -0.97
N TYR A 111 -7.69 -16.33 -1.11
CA TYR A 111 -8.91 -16.29 -0.30
C TYR A 111 -9.18 -17.66 0.33
N ILE A 112 -9.69 -17.66 1.55
CA ILE A 112 -10.13 -18.88 2.23
C ILE A 112 -11.40 -18.62 3.04
N GLY A 113 -12.23 -19.65 3.16
CA GLY A 113 -13.49 -19.60 3.89
C GLY A 113 -14.69 -19.35 2.99
N CYS A 114 -15.88 -19.74 3.44
CA CYS A 114 -17.14 -19.65 2.71
C CYS A 114 -17.00 -20.02 1.21
N GLU A 115 -16.62 -21.26 0.85
CA GLU A 115 -16.13 -21.60 -0.50
C GLU A 115 -17.11 -21.26 -1.64
N ASN A 116 -18.42 -21.31 -1.37
CA ASN A 116 -19.46 -20.94 -2.34
C ASN A 116 -19.64 -19.43 -2.53
N ARG A 117 -18.97 -18.61 -1.72
CA ARG A 117 -19.08 -17.14 -1.66
C ARG A 117 -17.86 -16.41 -2.18
N ILE A 118 -16.68 -17.04 -2.17
CA ILE A 118 -15.44 -16.46 -2.74
C ILE A 118 -15.67 -16.02 -4.19
N GLY A 119 -16.29 -16.87 -5.01
CA GLY A 119 -16.59 -16.54 -6.41
C GLY A 119 -17.51 -15.33 -6.56
N TYR A 120 -18.48 -15.15 -5.66
CA TYR A 120 -19.35 -13.97 -5.63
C TYR A 120 -18.57 -12.73 -5.22
N PHE A 121 -17.74 -12.82 -4.17
CA PHE A 121 -16.90 -11.71 -3.73
C PHE A 121 -15.97 -11.21 -4.84
N ILE A 122 -15.22 -12.12 -5.47
CA ILE A 122 -14.29 -11.79 -6.57
C ILE A 122 -15.05 -11.18 -7.75
N ARG A 123 -16.17 -11.79 -8.16
CA ARG A 123 -16.92 -11.34 -9.35
C ARG A 123 -17.65 -10.01 -9.11
N ASP A 124 -18.33 -9.88 -7.97
CA ASP A 124 -19.29 -8.79 -7.73
C ASP A 124 -18.64 -7.57 -7.06
N TYR A 125 -17.53 -7.74 -6.33
CA TYR A 125 -16.82 -6.63 -5.67
C TYR A 125 -15.47 -6.37 -6.31
N VAL A 126 -14.58 -7.36 -6.33
CA VAL A 126 -13.19 -7.15 -6.77
C VAL A 126 -13.13 -6.79 -8.24
N HIS A 127 -13.75 -7.60 -9.11
CA HIS A 127 -13.74 -7.36 -10.55
C HIS A 127 -14.45 -6.06 -10.92
N VAL A 128 -15.58 -5.76 -10.26
CA VAL A 128 -16.32 -4.50 -10.47
C VAL A 128 -15.46 -3.31 -10.07
N GLY A 129 -14.87 -3.32 -8.87
CA GLY A 129 -14.06 -2.21 -8.38
C GLY A 129 -12.81 -1.94 -9.21
N ILE A 130 -12.11 -3.00 -9.64
CA ILE A 130 -10.98 -2.86 -10.59
C ILE A 130 -11.46 -2.27 -11.92
N SER A 131 -12.61 -2.71 -12.44
CA SER A 131 -13.16 -2.20 -13.70
C SER A 131 -13.57 -0.72 -13.57
N ASP A 132 -14.18 -0.33 -12.45
CA ASP A 132 -14.57 1.06 -12.21
C ASP A 132 -13.37 2.01 -12.14
N ILE A 133 -12.28 1.58 -11.50
CA ILE A 133 -11.03 2.35 -11.51
C ILE A 133 -10.48 2.45 -12.95
N LEU A 134 -10.47 1.34 -13.69
CA LEU A 134 -9.93 1.30 -15.05
C LEU A 134 -10.71 2.17 -16.04
N ASP A 135 -12.04 2.10 -15.99
CA ASP A 135 -12.91 2.69 -17.00
C ASP A 135 -13.32 4.14 -16.66
N ASN A 136 -13.42 4.46 -15.36
CA ASN A 136 -14.00 5.72 -14.92
C ASN A 136 -13.02 6.64 -14.17
N ASP A 137 -11.77 6.20 -13.89
CA ASP A 137 -10.80 6.90 -13.03
C ASP A 137 -11.43 7.36 -11.70
N LYS A 138 -12.21 6.46 -11.09
CA LYS A 138 -12.90 6.69 -9.81
C LYS A 138 -12.52 5.63 -8.80
N ASN A 139 -12.32 6.06 -7.56
CA ASN A 139 -12.26 5.16 -6.41
C ASN A 139 -13.59 4.39 -6.30
N PHE A 140 -13.49 3.16 -5.81
CA PHE A 140 -14.62 2.28 -5.62
C PHE A 140 -14.81 2.00 -4.12
N TRP A 141 -16.07 1.97 -3.70
CA TRP A 141 -16.44 1.51 -2.38
C TRP A 141 -17.67 0.61 -2.50
N GLY A 142 -17.59 -0.57 -1.90
CA GLY A 142 -18.64 -1.58 -1.95
C GLY A 142 -18.85 -2.21 -0.58
N THR A 143 -20.11 -2.44 -0.24
CA THR A 143 -20.52 -3.19 0.95
C THR A 143 -21.60 -4.18 0.60
N GLY A 144 -21.51 -5.38 1.18
CA GLY A 144 -22.64 -6.30 1.16
C GLY A 144 -22.37 -7.63 1.85
N GLY A 145 -23.43 -8.14 2.50
CA GLY A 145 -23.26 -9.17 3.51
C GLY A 145 -22.42 -8.63 4.66
N ASN A 146 -21.34 -9.35 4.98
CA ASN A 146 -20.37 -8.98 6.01
C ASN A 146 -19.00 -8.65 5.38
N TRP A 147 -19.01 -8.10 4.16
CA TRP A 147 -17.79 -7.69 3.45
C TRP A 147 -17.85 -6.20 3.12
N GLU A 148 -16.74 -5.53 3.35
CA GLU A 148 -16.49 -4.14 2.98
C GLU A 148 -15.21 -4.09 2.15
N VAL A 149 -15.27 -3.36 1.03
CA VAL A 149 -14.15 -3.24 0.11
C VAL A 149 -14.04 -1.80 -0.35
N GLU A 150 -12.86 -1.23 -0.22
CA GLU A 150 -12.51 0.06 -0.80
C GLU A 150 -11.29 -0.11 -1.71
N PHE A 151 -11.41 0.40 -2.94
CA PHE A 151 -10.28 0.52 -3.85
C PHE A 151 -10.01 1.97 -4.17
N GLN A 152 -8.77 2.39 -3.99
CA GLN A 152 -8.31 3.73 -4.29
C GLN A 152 -7.16 3.67 -5.27
N TYR A 153 -7.20 4.56 -6.26
CA TYR A 153 -6.08 4.74 -7.17
C TYR A 153 -5.55 6.16 -7.05
N GLU A 154 -4.28 6.27 -6.67
CA GLU A 154 -3.58 7.54 -6.58
C GLU A 154 -2.72 7.77 -7.83
N ILE A 155 -2.95 8.93 -8.44
CA ILE A 155 -2.11 9.44 -9.52
C ILE A 155 -0.84 10.05 -8.89
N PRO A 156 0.34 9.90 -9.50
CA PRO A 156 1.57 10.56 -9.11
C PRO A 156 1.36 12.01 -8.74
N ASP A 157 1.73 12.37 -7.51
CA ASP A 157 1.85 13.75 -7.08
C ASP A 157 3.33 14.12 -7.00
N ALA A 158 3.68 15.27 -7.59
CA ALA A 158 5.01 15.80 -7.49
C ALA A 158 5.33 16.30 -6.07
N ILE A 159 4.31 16.53 -5.25
CA ILE A 159 4.41 17.14 -3.92
C ILE A 159 3.80 16.18 -2.88
N PRO A 160 4.56 15.75 -1.86
CA PRO A 160 4.01 15.01 -0.72
C PRO A 160 2.83 15.77 -0.10
N PRO A 161 1.75 15.10 0.35
CA PRO A 161 0.70 15.78 1.08
C PRO A 161 1.30 16.50 2.29
N GLU A 162 0.83 17.71 2.57
CA GLU A 162 1.34 18.45 3.73
C GLU A 162 1.14 17.61 4.99
N PRO A 163 2.18 17.46 5.83
CA PRO A 163 2.03 16.80 7.13
C PRO A 163 0.88 17.45 7.88
N LYS A 164 -0.16 16.67 8.21
CA LYS A 164 -1.28 17.22 8.98
C LYS A 164 -0.75 17.72 10.31
N ASN A 165 -1.04 18.99 10.64
CA ASN A 165 -0.73 19.51 11.95
C ASN A 165 -1.64 18.81 12.97
N HIS A 166 -1.08 17.83 13.69
CA HIS A 166 -1.78 17.06 14.71
C HIS A 166 -1.83 17.77 16.07
N LYS A 167 -1.34 19.02 16.16
CA LYS A 167 -1.54 19.82 17.37
C LYS A 167 -3.03 19.92 17.68
N PRO A 168 -3.44 19.75 18.94
CA PRO A 168 -4.80 20.03 19.34
C PRO A 168 -5.08 21.52 19.12
N LEU A 169 -5.98 21.81 18.18
CA LEU A 169 -6.37 23.15 17.78
C LEU A 169 -7.86 23.35 18.05
N THR A 170 -8.24 24.57 18.47
CA THR A 170 -9.64 25.01 18.46
C THR A 170 -9.85 26.11 17.43
N ASN A 171 -11.06 26.20 16.88
CA ASN A 171 -11.42 27.25 15.94
C ASN A 171 -12.21 28.35 16.67
N PHE A 172 -11.66 29.56 16.70
CA PHE A 172 -12.30 30.72 17.33
C PHE A 172 -12.32 31.89 16.35
N PHE A 173 -13.51 32.33 15.95
CA PHE A 173 -13.73 33.36 14.92
C PHE A 173 -12.95 33.14 13.61
N GLY A 174 -12.86 31.88 13.15
CA GLY A 174 -12.17 31.52 11.91
C GLY A 174 -10.65 31.46 12.02
N ARG A 175 -10.08 31.67 13.22
CA ARG A 175 -8.66 31.47 13.50
C ARG A 175 -8.46 30.16 14.27
N LYS A 176 -7.48 29.35 13.84
CA LYS A 176 -7.04 28.16 14.57
C LYS A 176 -6.11 28.61 15.70
N ILE A 177 -6.39 28.16 16.92
CA ILE A 177 -5.61 28.48 18.13
C ILE A 177 -5.12 27.16 18.74
N ASP A 178 -3.84 27.09 19.11
CA ASP A 178 -3.26 25.98 19.86
C ASP A 178 -3.95 25.86 21.23
N LEU A 179 -4.41 24.64 21.55
CA LEU A 179 -5.06 24.35 22.83
C LEU A 179 -4.06 24.14 23.96
N LEU A 180 -2.80 23.93 23.63
CA LEU A 180 -1.72 23.59 24.55
C LEU A 180 -0.53 24.53 24.30
N THR A 181 0.24 24.76 25.36
CA THR A 181 1.51 25.49 25.30
C THR A 181 2.60 24.68 24.58
N GLU A 182 3.69 25.33 24.17
CA GLU A 182 4.80 24.65 23.48
C GLU A 182 5.44 23.57 24.36
N ASP A 183 5.63 23.83 25.65
CA ASP A 183 6.17 22.87 26.62
C ASP A 183 5.25 21.64 26.78
N GLU A 184 3.93 21.84 26.87
CA GLU A 184 2.95 20.75 26.94
C GLU A 184 2.90 19.93 25.64
N LEU A 185 3.06 20.58 24.49
CA LEU A 185 3.14 19.90 23.20
C LEU A 185 4.42 19.06 23.07
N ILE A 186 5.53 19.51 23.64
CA ILE A 186 6.79 18.76 23.69
C ILE A 186 6.67 17.56 24.64
N GLU A 187 6.16 17.78 25.86
CA GLU A 187 5.93 16.73 26.86
C GLU A 187 5.02 15.61 26.33
N LEU A 188 3.98 15.98 25.58
CA LEU A 188 3.02 15.05 24.99
C LEU A 188 3.47 14.49 23.62
N GLY A 189 4.67 14.85 23.14
CA GLY A 189 5.26 14.33 21.92
C GLY A 189 4.62 14.81 20.61
N PHE A 190 3.85 15.90 20.65
CA PHE A 190 3.30 16.54 19.44
C PHE A 190 4.33 17.39 18.69
N VAL A 191 5.39 17.82 19.37
CA VAL A 191 6.49 18.62 18.83
C VAL A 191 7.79 18.08 19.43
N THR A 192 8.84 17.92 18.63
CA THR A 192 10.18 17.63 19.16
C THR A 192 10.82 18.90 19.69
N ASP A 193 11.57 18.81 20.79
CA ASP A 193 12.39 19.92 21.29
C ASP A 193 13.18 20.54 20.12
N LYS A 194 13.09 21.86 19.99
CA LYS A 194 13.84 22.58 18.96
C LYS A 194 15.33 22.54 19.32
N ASP A 195 16.14 21.93 18.46
CA ASP A 195 17.56 22.28 18.33
C ASP A 195 17.72 23.71 17.75
#